data_AF-A0A3C1PDL2-F1
#
_entry.id   AF-A0A3C1PDL2-F1
#
_cell.length_a   1.000
_cell.length_b   1.000
_cell.length_c   1.000
_cell.angle_alpha   90.00
_cell.angle_beta   90.00
_cell.angle_gamma   90.00
#
_symmetry.space_group_name_H-M   'P 1'
#
loop_
_entity.id
_entity.type
_entity.pdbx_description
1 polymer ?
#
loop_
_entity_poly.entity_id
_entity_poly.type
_entity_poly.pdbx_seq_one_letter_code
_entity_poly.pdbx_strand_id
1 'polypeptide(L)'
;MARGDQIYIFREFWNFEGLYEHHGIDFGDGTVIHYRKPSEIIERTSIETFSRGKKIHIRQYPIRYIADTVLNRAQSRLGEKQYNLLFNNCEHFATWCVTGVSKSQQVENFIPLLRDINIDTLSEPLKQAFMGTPPKDTNQFLNQALAEIRVAWDDIHPQYKQALAEMNSWHQVAMEALKRNREDLAKEAIKRKLNSKKRATELEENLEKLASMTQKLLQNQTDNG
;
A
#
# COMPACT_ATOMS: atom_id res chain seq x y z
N MET A 1 5.19 -20.54 13.16
CA MET A 1 5.32 -19.07 13.37
C MET A 1 6.13 -18.88 14.62
N ALA A 2 7.00 -17.88 14.64
CA ALA A 2 7.83 -17.55 15.78
C ALA A 2 7.67 -16.06 16.13
N ARG A 3 7.95 -15.75 17.39
CA ARG A 3 7.97 -14.39 17.93
C ARG A 3 8.75 -13.44 17.03
N GLY A 4 8.10 -12.36 16.60
CA GLY A 4 8.65 -11.32 15.74
C GLY A 4 8.45 -11.59 14.24
N ASP A 5 7.89 -12.72 13.81
CA ASP A 5 7.61 -12.98 12.40
C ASP A 5 6.60 -12.00 11.81
N GLN A 6 6.86 -11.57 10.56
CA GLN A 6 5.83 -10.99 9.72
C GLN A 6 4.99 -12.12 9.15
N ILE A 7 3.71 -12.08 9.49
CA ILE A 7 2.71 -13.03 9.02
C ILE A 7 1.71 -12.31 8.12
N TYR A 8 1.08 -13.07 7.22
CA TYR A 8 0.01 -12.56 6.40
C TYR A 8 -1.05 -13.61 6.12
N ILE A 9 -2.25 -13.15 5.84
CA ILE A 9 -3.34 -13.97 5.31
C ILE A 9 -3.82 -13.40 3.98
N PHE A 10 -4.29 -14.27 3.10
CA PHE A 10 -5.07 -13.83 1.96
C PHE A 10 -6.49 -13.49 2.43
N ARG A 11 -6.89 -12.24 2.20
CA ARG A 11 -8.25 -11.77 2.39
C ARG A 11 -8.89 -11.57 1.04
N GLU A 12 -10.19 -11.80 1.01
CA GLU A 12 -11.03 -11.43 -0.12
C GLU A 12 -11.11 -9.91 -0.20
N PHE A 13 -10.95 -9.39 -1.41
CA PHE A 13 -11.41 -8.05 -1.77
C PHE A 13 -12.54 -8.27 -2.78
N TRP A 14 -13.77 -7.90 -2.39
CA TRP A 14 -14.97 -8.06 -3.25
C TRP A 14 -15.14 -9.46 -3.87
N ASN A 15 -15.12 -10.51 -3.04
CA ASN A 15 -15.27 -11.92 -3.47
C ASN A 15 -14.16 -12.46 -4.39
N PHE A 16 -13.11 -11.70 -4.66
CA PHE A 16 -11.92 -12.22 -5.31
C PHE A 16 -10.93 -12.72 -4.25
N GLU A 17 -10.92 -14.04 -4.03
CA GLU A 17 -9.96 -14.68 -3.16
C GLU A 17 -8.51 -14.41 -3.64
N GLY A 18 -7.60 -14.17 -2.69
CA GLY A 18 -6.16 -14.09 -2.98
C GLY A 18 -5.66 -12.75 -3.52
N LEU A 19 -6.53 -11.74 -3.73
CA LEU A 19 -6.09 -10.44 -4.24
C LEU A 19 -5.47 -9.52 -3.18
N TYR A 20 -5.66 -9.80 -1.90
CA TYR A 20 -5.16 -8.95 -0.80
C TYR A 20 -4.42 -9.75 0.27
N GLU A 21 -3.15 -9.39 0.53
CA GLU A 21 -2.39 -9.85 1.70
C GLU A 21 -2.58 -8.91 2.90
N HIS A 22 -3.19 -9.41 3.97
CA HIS A 22 -3.29 -8.68 5.23
C HIS A 22 -2.13 -9.06 6.15
N HIS A 23 -1.25 -8.10 6.46
CA HIS A 23 -0.03 -8.37 7.22
C HIS A 23 -0.13 -7.96 8.70
N GLY A 24 0.64 -8.64 9.53
CA GLY A 24 0.84 -8.34 10.95
C GLY A 24 2.16 -8.89 11.48
N ILE A 25 2.51 -8.52 12.71
CA ILE A 25 3.68 -9.02 13.45
C ILE A 25 3.21 -9.97 14.55
N ASP A 26 3.65 -11.22 14.51
CA ASP A 26 3.42 -12.20 15.58
C ASP A 26 4.17 -11.79 16.85
N PHE A 27 3.44 -11.59 17.95
CA PHE A 27 4.03 -11.18 19.22
C PHE A 27 4.61 -12.37 20.01
N GLY A 28 4.30 -13.60 19.60
CA GLY A 28 4.80 -14.84 20.23
C GLY A 28 3.98 -15.30 21.44
N ASP A 29 2.88 -14.64 21.78
CA ASP A 29 1.98 -15.00 22.88
C ASP A 29 0.53 -15.17 22.44
N GLY A 30 0.33 -15.60 21.19
CA GLY A 30 -0.99 -15.81 20.59
C GLY A 30 -1.65 -14.52 20.09
N THR A 31 -0.92 -13.40 20.11
CA THR A 31 -1.42 -12.11 19.63
C THR A 31 -0.60 -11.57 18.45
N VAL A 32 -1.22 -10.68 17.69
CA VAL A 32 -0.67 -10.08 16.47
C VAL A 32 -0.84 -8.57 16.55
N ILE A 33 0.23 -7.82 16.28
CA ILE A 33 0.14 -6.36 16.07
C ILE A 33 -0.05 -6.09 14.58
N HIS A 34 -1.13 -5.42 14.21
CA HIS A 34 -1.48 -5.15 12.83
C HIS A 34 -2.41 -3.94 12.71
N TYR A 35 -2.56 -3.39 11.50
CA TYR A 35 -3.64 -2.44 11.24
C TYR A 35 -4.99 -3.16 11.27
N ARG A 36 -5.88 -2.79 12.17
CA ARG A 36 -7.22 -3.39 12.22
C ARG A 36 -8.14 -2.74 11.20
N LYS A 37 -8.76 -3.54 10.33
CA LYS A 37 -9.92 -3.10 9.53
C LYS A 37 -11.20 -3.43 10.31
N PRO A 38 -12.14 -2.49 10.54
CA PRO A 38 -12.33 -1.19 9.88
C PRO A 38 -11.81 0.05 10.64
N SER A 39 -11.21 -0.09 11.83
CA SER A 39 -10.81 1.06 12.65
C SER A 39 -9.59 1.82 12.12
N GLU A 40 -8.80 1.18 11.25
CA GLU A 40 -7.57 1.70 10.63
C GLU A 40 -6.51 2.16 11.63
N ILE A 41 -6.53 1.54 12.82
CA ILE A 41 -5.58 1.77 13.89
C ILE A 41 -4.63 0.58 13.95
N ILE A 42 -3.35 0.82 14.23
CA ILE A 42 -2.45 -0.26 14.64
C ILE A 42 -2.88 -0.73 16.04
N GLU A 43 -3.36 -1.96 16.12
CA GLU A 43 -3.86 -2.58 17.33
C GLU A 43 -3.20 -3.94 17.52
N ARG A 44 -3.22 -4.40 18.78
CA ARG A 44 -2.84 -5.75 19.14
C ARG A 44 -4.10 -6.57 19.34
N THR A 45 -4.26 -7.63 18.54
CA THR A 45 -5.43 -8.52 18.60
C THR A 45 -5.00 -9.98 18.73
N SER A 46 -5.96 -10.87 18.97
CA SER A 46 -5.68 -12.31 18.99
C SER A 46 -5.41 -12.86 17.58
N ILE A 47 -4.70 -13.98 17.49
CA ILE A 47 -4.41 -14.61 16.19
C ILE A 47 -5.68 -15.07 15.47
N GLU A 48 -6.73 -15.43 16.21
CA GLU A 48 -8.05 -15.79 15.67
C GLU A 48 -8.70 -14.56 15.03
N THR A 49 -8.62 -13.40 15.70
CA THR A 49 -9.13 -12.12 15.18
C THR A 49 -8.40 -11.70 13.91
N PHE A 50 -7.07 -11.87 13.89
CA PHE A 50 -6.24 -11.57 12.73
C PHE A 50 -6.58 -12.50 11.54
N SER A 51 -6.59 -13.81 11.77
CA SER A 51 -6.69 -14.83 10.73
C SER A 51 -8.09 -14.99 10.15
N ARG A 52 -9.15 -14.76 10.95
CA ARG A 52 -10.54 -15.02 10.56
C ARG A 52 -10.74 -16.43 9.98
N GLY A 53 -10.02 -17.41 10.52
CA GLY A 53 -10.03 -18.79 10.05
C GLY A 53 -9.30 -19.06 8.72
N LYS A 54 -8.70 -18.04 8.08
CA LYS A 54 -7.88 -18.21 6.87
C LYS A 54 -6.47 -18.71 7.23
N LYS A 55 -5.81 -19.37 6.27
CA LYS A 55 -4.44 -19.88 6.43
C LYS A 55 -3.45 -18.74 6.62
N ILE A 56 -2.58 -18.88 7.61
CA ILE A 56 -1.50 -17.93 7.89
C ILE A 56 -0.23 -18.33 7.15
N HIS A 57 0.37 -17.35 6.49
CA HIS A 57 1.63 -17.45 5.78
C HIS A 57 2.70 -16.62 6.50
N ILE A 58 3.96 -17.06 6.42
CA ILE A 58 5.10 -16.35 7.01
C ILE A 58 5.90 -15.73 5.87
N ARG A 59 6.21 -14.43 5.99
CA ARG A 59 7.07 -13.74 5.03
C ARG A 59 8.53 -13.96 5.42
N GLN A 60 9.32 -14.51 4.50
CA GLN A 60 10.74 -14.80 4.71
C GLN A 60 11.61 -13.63 4.27
N TYR A 61 12.65 -13.33 5.06
CA TYR A 61 13.60 -12.26 4.78
C TYR A 61 15.04 -12.78 4.90
N PRO A 62 15.92 -12.50 3.93
CA PRO A 62 17.32 -12.90 4.02
C PRO A 62 18.07 -12.14 5.12
N ILE A 63 17.67 -10.89 5.39
CA ILE A 63 18.22 -10.04 6.44
C ILE A 63 17.06 -9.38 7.18
N ARG A 64 17.06 -9.49 8.51
CA ARG A 64 16.03 -8.92 9.40
C ARG A 64 16.60 -8.58 10.77
N TYR A 65 15.94 -7.68 11.48
CA TYR A 65 16.22 -7.40 12.88
C TYR A 65 15.87 -8.60 13.78
N ILE A 66 16.53 -8.68 14.93
CA ILE A 66 16.20 -9.62 16.01
C ILE A 66 14.78 -9.39 16.52
N ALA A 67 14.15 -10.44 17.04
CA ALA A 67 12.74 -10.42 17.47
C ALA A 67 12.42 -9.25 18.40
N ASP A 68 13.26 -8.98 19.42
CA ASP A 68 13.03 -7.87 20.36
C ASP A 68 12.95 -6.51 19.66
N THR A 69 13.86 -6.25 18.72
CA THR A 69 13.86 -5.02 17.93
C THR A 69 12.61 -4.92 17.06
N VAL A 70 12.20 -6.01 16.41
CA VAL A 70 10.97 -6.04 15.61
C VAL A 70 9.74 -5.72 16.47
N LEU A 71 9.64 -6.32 17.65
CA LEU A 71 8.51 -6.10 18.56
C LEU A 71 8.51 -4.71 19.18
N ASN A 72 9.67 -4.15 19.53
CA ASN A 72 9.77 -2.78 20.02
C ASN A 72 9.30 -1.79 18.95
N ARG A 73 9.67 -2.02 17.68
CA ARG A 73 9.19 -1.23 16.54
C ARG A 73 7.68 -1.38 16.35
N ALA A 74 7.15 -2.59 16.38
CA ALA A 74 5.72 -2.84 16.25
C ALA A 74 4.91 -2.14 17.35
N GLN A 75 5.37 -2.26 18.61
CA GLN A 75 4.74 -1.58 19.75
C GLN A 75 4.83 -0.06 19.68
N SER A 76 5.94 0.50 19.17
CA SER A 76 6.15 1.95 19.09
C SER A 76 5.11 2.68 18.21
N ARG A 77 4.36 1.94 17.41
CA ARG A 77 3.32 2.47 16.52
C ARG A 77 1.90 2.04 16.91
N LEU A 78 1.70 1.39 18.06
CA LEU A 78 0.35 1.11 18.55
C LEU A 78 -0.46 2.41 18.67
N GLY A 79 -1.70 2.39 18.20
CA GLY A 79 -2.58 3.57 18.19
C GLY A 79 -2.36 4.52 17.02
N GLU A 80 -1.39 4.26 16.12
CA GLU A 80 -1.18 5.08 14.92
C GLU A 80 -2.41 5.04 14.01
N LYS A 81 -2.93 6.22 13.65
CA LYS A 81 -4.10 6.45 12.77
C LYS A 81 -3.70 7.14 11.46
N GLN A 82 -2.61 6.70 10.85
CA GLN A 82 -2.19 7.24 9.55
C GLN A 82 -2.85 6.44 8.42
N TYR A 83 -3.71 7.15 7.69
CA TYR A 83 -4.62 6.63 6.67
C TYR A 83 -3.92 6.40 5.32
N ASN A 84 -4.16 5.25 4.68
CA ASN A 84 -4.58 5.18 3.27
C ASN A 84 -5.19 3.80 2.94
N LEU A 85 -6.37 3.83 2.31
CA LEU A 85 -7.49 2.86 2.38
C LEU A 85 -7.23 1.40 2.02
N LEU A 86 -6.20 1.12 1.22
CA LEU A 86 -6.17 -0.14 0.51
C LEU A 86 -5.23 -1.14 1.19
N PHE A 87 -3.92 -1.21 0.97
CA PHE A 87 -3.19 -2.43 1.39
C PHE A 87 -1.81 -2.18 2.00
N ASN A 88 -1.31 -0.96 1.86
CA ASN A 88 0.10 -0.64 2.05
C ASN A 88 0.52 -0.47 3.50
N ASN A 89 -0.36 0.06 4.34
CA ASN A 89 0.07 0.39 5.70
C ASN A 89 0.38 -0.87 6.51
N CYS A 90 -0.38 -1.96 6.33
CA CYS A 90 -0.12 -3.21 7.06
C CYS A 90 1.16 -3.91 6.59
N GLU A 91 1.40 -3.99 5.28
CA GLU A 91 2.62 -4.59 4.73
C GLU A 91 3.85 -3.72 5.02
N HIS A 92 3.75 -2.40 4.82
CA HIS A 92 4.86 -1.48 5.06
C HIS A 92 5.17 -1.39 6.55
N PHE A 93 4.16 -1.37 7.41
CA PHE A 93 4.36 -1.47 8.85
C PHE A 93 5.10 -2.75 9.21
N ALA A 94 4.60 -3.91 8.76
CA ALA A 94 5.22 -5.18 9.11
C ALA A 94 6.65 -5.29 8.54
N THR A 95 6.85 -4.90 7.28
CA THR A 95 8.15 -4.88 6.62
C THR A 95 9.10 -3.90 7.31
N TRP A 96 8.65 -2.70 7.65
CA TRP A 96 9.42 -1.72 8.42
C TRP A 96 9.78 -2.26 9.80
N CYS A 97 8.88 -2.98 10.48
CA CYS A 97 9.21 -3.63 11.76
C CYS A 97 10.36 -4.63 11.58
N VAL A 98 10.33 -5.43 10.51
CA VAL A 98 11.28 -6.53 10.27
C VAL A 98 12.62 -6.08 9.69
N THR A 99 12.63 -5.17 8.72
CA THR A 99 13.82 -4.81 7.92
C THR A 99 14.28 -3.37 8.14
N GLY A 100 13.37 -2.49 8.56
CA GLY A 100 13.60 -1.06 8.68
C GLY A 100 13.81 -0.30 7.37
N VAL A 101 13.56 -0.94 6.23
CA VAL A 101 13.61 -0.32 4.91
C VAL A 101 12.19 -0.23 4.34
N SER A 102 11.78 0.96 3.93
CA SER A 102 10.65 1.17 3.02
C SER A 102 11.21 1.16 1.59
N LYS A 103 10.75 0.27 0.70
CA LYS A 103 11.22 0.24 -0.69
C LYS A 103 10.20 -0.38 -1.66
N SER A 104 10.00 0.30 -2.80
CA SER A 104 9.88 -0.25 -4.15
C SER A 104 10.11 0.84 -5.21
N GLN A 105 10.26 0.40 -6.45
CA GLN A 105 10.85 1.03 -7.62
C GLN A 105 9.84 0.93 -8.79
N GLN A 106 9.60 2.06 -9.45
CA GLN A 106 9.06 2.25 -10.82
C GLN A 106 7.52 2.26 -11.00
N VAL A 107 6.99 3.47 -11.27
CA VAL A 107 5.72 3.69 -11.99
C VAL A 107 5.94 4.55 -13.24
N GLU A 108 6.00 3.95 -14.42
CA GLU A 108 5.94 4.73 -15.68
C GLU A 108 4.75 4.40 -16.60
N ASN A 109 3.99 3.32 -16.36
CA ASN A 109 3.00 2.85 -17.37
C ASN A 109 1.52 2.86 -16.93
N PHE A 110 1.19 3.16 -15.67
CA PHE A 110 -0.18 3.05 -15.16
C PHE A 110 -0.99 4.36 -15.15
N ILE A 111 -0.30 5.51 -15.13
CA ILE A 111 -0.91 6.85 -15.12
C ILE A 111 -1.85 7.11 -16.32
N PRO A 112 -1.56 6.64 -17.55
CA PRO A 112 -2.47 6.82 -18.68
C PRO A 112 -3.75 5.99 -18.54
N LEU A 113 -3.65 4.75 -18.04
CA LEU A 113 -4.77 3.80 -18.01
C LEU A 113 -5.93 4.31 -17.13
N LEU A 114 -5.66 4.83 -15.93
CA LEU A 114 -6.72 5.28 -15.02
C LEU A 114 -7.35 6.63 -15.38
N ARG A 115 -6.62 7.50 -16.10
CA ARG A 115 -7.13 8.81 -16.52
C ARG A 115 -8.28 8.70 -17.52
N ASP A 116 -8.25 7.67 -18.34
CA ASP A 116 -9.18 7.47 -19.45
C ASP A 116 -10.33 6.50 -19.09
N ILE A 117 -10.33 5.93 -17.88
CA ILE A 117 -11.46 5.13 -17.39
C ILE A 117 -12.58 6.10 -17.01
N ASN A 118 -13.46 6.35 -17.97
CA ASN A 118 -14.80 6.81 -17.72
C ASN A 118 -15.74 5.60 -17.82
N ILE A 119 -16.26 5.18 -16.67
CA ILE A 119 -17.03 3.94 -16.49
C ILE A 119 -18.31 3.97 -17.36
N ASP A 120 -18.82 5.16 -17.65
CA ASP A 120 -20.01 5.37 -18.48
C ASP A 120 -19.70 5.40 -20.00
N THR A 121 -18.43 5.59 -20.40
CA THR A 121 -18.00 5.65 -21.80
C THR A 121 -17.05 4.51 -22.20
N LEU A 122 -16.95 3.46 -21.39
CA LEU A 122 -16.32 2.21 -21.81
C LEU A 122 -17.02 1.75 -23.10
N SER A 123 -16.24 1.62 -24.17
CA SER A 123 -16.77 1.41 -25.51
C SER A 123 -17.51 0.07 -25.60
N GLU A 124 -18.60 0.04 -26.37
CA GLU A 124 -19.45 -1.15 -26.53
C GLU A 124 -18.70 -2.46 -26.88
N PRO A 125 -17.56 -2.45 -27.59
CA PRO A 125 -16.77 -3.67 -27.79
C PRO A 125 -16.19 -4.25 -26.49
N LEU A 126 -15.77 -3.41 -25.54
CA LEU A 126 -15.33 -3.87 -24.21
C LEU A 126 -16.51 -4.41 -23.42
N LYS A 127 -17.66 -3.72 -23.44
CA LYS A 127 -18.89 -4.23 -22.81
C LYS A 127 -19.35 -5.57 -23.38
N GLN A 128 -19.24 -5.78 -24.70
CA GLN A 128 -19.62 -7.03 -25.36
C GLN A 128 -18.60 -8.16 -25.16
N ALA A 129 -17.30 -7.86 -25.10
CA ALA A 129 -16.28 -8.84 -24.71
C ALA A 129 -16.42 -9.26 -23.22
N PHE A 130 -16.95 -8.37 -22.38
CA PHE A 130 -17.35 -8.67 -20.99
C PHE A 130 -18.77 -9.25 -20.85
N MET A 131 -19.55 -9.26 -21.94
CA MET A 131 -20.89 -9.83 -22.01
C MET A 131 -20.93 -11.04 -22.96
N GLY A 132 -19.97 -11.95 -22.84
CA GLY A 132 -20.20 -13.36 -23.14
C GLY A 132 -21.00 -13.95 -22.00
N THR A 133 -22.32 -14.05 -22.16
CA THR A 133 -23.35 -14.36 -21.13
C THR A 133 -22.82 -15.04 -19.85
N PRO A 134 -22.66 -14.28 -18.74
CA PRO A 134 -22.52 -14.83 -17.40
C PRO A 134 -23.67 -14.37 -16.47
N PRO A 135 -23.88 -15.03 -15.32
CA PRO A 135 -25.07 -14.88 -14.48
C PRO A 135 -25.22 -13.46 -13.90
N LYS A 136 -26.47 -13.15 -13.52
CA LYS A 136 -27.10 -11.83 -13.33
C LYS A 136 -26.37 -10.70 -12.55
N ASP A 137 -25.19 -10.86 -11.95
CA ASP A 137 -24.59 -9.83 -11.07
C ASP A 137 -23.07 -9.54 -11.22
N THR A 138 -22.31 -10.23 -12.07
CA THR A 138 -20.83 -10.12 -12.09
C THR A 138 -20.29 -8.73 -12.53
N ASN A 139 -20.98 -8.05 -13.45
CA ASN A 139 -20.53 -6.77 -14.01
C ASN A 139 -20.70 -5.58 -13.05
N GLN A 140 -21.69 -5.63 -12.15
CA GLN A 140 -21.89 -4.57 -11.16
C GLN A 140 -20.77 -4.59 -10.10
N PHE A 141 -20.32 -5.77 -9.70
CA PHE A 141 -19.26 -5.93 -8.70
C PHE A 141 -17.88 -5.46 -9.18
N LEU A 142 -17.54 -5.73 -10.45
CA LEU A 142 -16.29 -5.23 -11.01
C LEU A 142 -16.28 -3.70 -11.08
N ASN A 143 -17.37 -3.10 -11.54
CA ASN A 143 -17.49 -1.64 -11.62
C ASN A 143 -17.32 -1.00 -10.24
N GLN A 144 -17.85 -1.64 -9.20
CA GLN A 144 -17.67 -1.20 -7.83
C GLN A 144 -16.21 -1.32 -7.35
N ALA A 145 -15.53 -2.44 -7.61
CA ALA A 145 -14.13 -2.64 -7.25
C ALA A 145 -13.18 -1.64 -7.97
N LEU A 146 -13.43 -1.36 -9.25
CA LEU A 146 -12.69 -0.36 -10.02
C LEU A 146 -12.95 1.06 -9.51
N ALA A 147 -14.19 1.37 -9.10
CA ALA A 147 -14.51 2.66 -8.50
C ALA A 147 -13.76 2.89 -7.18
N GLU A 148 -13.60 1.87 -6.34
CA GLU A 148 -12.82 1.99 -5.10
C GLU A 148 -11.34 2.20 -5.34
N ILE A 149 -10.76 1.48 -6.31
CA ILE A 149 -9.36 1.68 -6.71
C ILE A 149 -9.16 3.09 -7.23
N ARG A 150 -10.12 3.61 -8.02
CA ARG A 150 -10.09 4.98 -8.53
C ARG A 150 -10.15 6.01 -7.41
N VAL A 151 -11.03 5.85 -6.42
CA VAL A 151 -11.11 6.77 -5.27
C VAL A 151 -9.77 6.82 -4.51
N ALA A 152 -9.15 5.68 -4.26
CA ALA A 152 -7.85 5.63 -3.61
C ALA A 152 -6.74 6.26 -4.48
N TRP A 153 -6.80 6.08 -5.79
CA TRP A 153 -5.88 6.72 -6.72
C TRP A 153 -6.01 8.25 -6.71
N ASP A 154 -7.25 8.75 -6.75
CA ASP A 154 -7.57 10.18 -6.74
C ASP A 154 -7.14 10.87 -5.43
N ASP A 155 -7.04 10.13 -4.32
CA ASP A 155 -6.44 10.61 -3.06
C ASP A 155 -4.90 10.59 -3.08
N ILE A 156 -4.30 9.48 -3.51
CA ILE A 156 -2.85 9.23 -3.35
C ILE A 156 -2.02 9.99 -4.39
N HIS A 157 -2.49 10.09 -5.63
CA HIS A 157 -1.72 10.66 -6.74
C HIS A 157 -1.41 12.17 -6.57
N PRO A 158 -2.35 13.03 -6.13
CA PRO A 158 -2.04 14.44 -5.84
C PRO A 158 -0.99 14.58 -4.73
N GLN A 159 -1.10 13.77 -3.67
CA GLN A 159 -0.13 13.77 -2.56
C GLN A 159 1.27 13.36 -3.05
N TYR A 160 1.35 12.39 -3.95
CA TYR A 160 2.62 11.94 -4.53
C TYR A 160 3.30 13.09 -5.30
N LYS A 161 2.54 13.76 -6.17
CA LYS A 161 3.03 14.92 -6.92
C LYS A 161 3.48 16.06 -6.01
N GLN A 162 2.71 16.33 -4.95
CA GLN A 162 3.08 17.35 -3.97
C GLN A 162 4.40 16.99 -3.26
N ALA A 163 4.56 15.75 -2.82
CA ALA A 163 5.79 15.30 -2.16
C ALA A 163 7.03 15.43 -3.07
N LEU A 164 6.89 15.12 -4.36
CA LEU A 164 7.95 15.36 -5.36
C LEU A 164 8.26 16.85 -5.54
N ALA A 165 7.23 17.68 -5.63
CA ALA A 165 7.40 19.13 -5.77
C ALA A 165 8.12 19.74 -4.55
N GLU A 166 7.74 19.33 -3.34
CA GLU A 166 8.41 19.73 -2.10
C GLU A 166 9.86 19.25 -2.04
N MET A 167 10.13 18.00 -2.42
CA MET A 167 11.50 17.47 -2.48
C MET A 167 12.38 18.33 -3.41
N ASN A 168 11.87 18.69 -4.58
CA ASN A 168 12.59 19.52 -5.54
C ASN A 168 12.77 20.95 -5.03
N SER A 169 11.74 21.54 -4.41
CA SER A 169 11.81 22.86 -3.80
C SER A 169 12.88 22.94 -2.70
N TRP A 170 12.89 21.98 -1.76
CA TRP A 170 13.90 21.92 -0.70
C TRP A 170 15.31 21.68 -1.24
N HIS A 171 15.45 20.97 -2.36
CA HIS A 171 16.73 20.86 -3.03
C HIS A 171 17.23 22.21 -3.53
N GLN A 172 16.38 23.02 -4.17
CA GLN A 172 16.75 24.36 -4.63
C GLN A 172 17.12 25.28 -3.46
N VAL A 173 16.36 25.24 -2.37
CA VAL A 173 16.67 25.99 -1.14
C VAL A 173 18.04 25.60 -0.59
N ALA A 174 18.36 24.30 -0.54
CA ALA A 174 19.66 23.83 -0.08
C ALA A 174 20.81 24.35 -0.96
N MET A 175 20.65 24.29 -2.29
CA MET A 175 21.66 24.78 -3.24
C MET A 175 21.88 26.28 -3.12
N GLU A 176 20.80 27.06 -2.99
CA GLU A 176 20.90 28.51 -2.82
C GLU A 176 21.53 28.90 -1.47
N ALA A 177 21.21 28.18 -0.39
CA ALA A 177 21.83 28.37 0.91
C ALA A 177 23.35 28.11 0.87
N LEU A 178 23.78 27.06 0.17
CA LEU A 178 25.21 26.77 -0.02
C LEU A 178 25.93 27.87 -0.80
N LYS A 179 25.34 28.41 -1.87
CA LYS A 179 25.93 29.54 -2.63
C LYS A 179 26.14 30.79 -1.76
N ARG A 180 25.32 30.95 -0.72
CA ARG A 180 25.39 32.07 0.23
C ARG A 180 26.20 31.76 1.49
N ASN A 181 26.94 30.64 1.52
CA ASN A 181 27.69 30.17 2.69
C ASN A 181 26.82 29.99 3.95
N ARG A 182 25.55 29.63 3.78
CA ARG A 182 24.58 29.34 4.86
C ARG A 182 24.42 27.84 5.06
N GLU A 183 25.47 27.19 5.58
CA GLU A 183 25.47 25.74 5.80
C GLU A 183 24.38 25.26 6.77
N ASP A 184 24.05 26.10 7.76
CA ASP A 184 22.96 25.87 8.72
C ASP A 184 21.63 25.64 8.00
N LEU A 185 21.28 26.55 7.09
CA LEU A 185 20.05 26.49 6.31
C LEU A 185 20.10 25.36 5.27
N ALA A 186 21.28 25.12 4.66
CA ALA A 186 21.45 24.03 3.71
C ALA A 186 21.20 22.66 4.36
N LYS A 187 21.72 22.43 5.57
CA LYS A 187 21.52 21.17 6.32
C LYS A 187 20.04 20.94 6.65
N GLU A 188 19.34 21.97 7.11
CA GLU A 188 17.91 21.87 7.42
C GLU A 188 17.05 21.65 6.15
N ALA A 189 17.38 22.33 5.05
CA ALA A 189 16.71 22.12 3.77
C ALA A 189 16.93 20.69 3.24
N ILE A 190 18.15 20.13 3.38
CA ILE A 190 18.43 18.74 3.02
C ILE A 190 17.60 17.77 3.88
N LYS A 191 17.47 18.01 5.18
CA LYS A 191 16.63 17.18 6.06
C LYS A 191 15.17 17.16 5.59
N ARG A 192 14.61 18.31 5.25
CA ARG A 192 13.24 18.43 4.71
C ARG A 192 13.10 17.74 3.36
N LYS A 193 14.08 17.91 2.46
CA LYS A 193 14.16 17.16 1.19
C LYS A 193 14.10 15.65 1.42
N LEU A 194 14.87 15.12 2.37
CA LEU A 194 14.89 13.69 2.69
C LEU A 194 13.54 13.19 3.20
N ASN A 195 12.85 13.99 4.02
CA ASN A 195 11.49 13.66 4.49
C ASN A 195 10.49 13.63 3.34
N SER A 196 10.47 14.65 2.47
CA SER A 196 9.60 14.68 1.29
C SER A 196 9.91 13.54 0.31
N LYS A 197 11.20 13.19 0.14
CA LYS A 197 11.63 12.03 -0.67
C LYS A 197 11.06 10.72 -0.10
N LYS A 198 11.17 10.51 1.22
CA LYS A 198 10.63 9.32 1.87
C LYS A 198 9.11 9.22 1.65
N ARG A 199 8.40 10.34 1.81
CA ARG A 199 6.95 10.40 1.57
C ARG A 199 6.60 10.10 0.11
N ALA A 200 7.37 10.63 -0.84
CA ALA A 200 7.16 10.35 -2.26
C ALA A 200 7.34 8.85 -2.58
N THR A 201 8.38 8.20 -2.05
CA THR A 201 8.60 6.76 -2.23
C THR A 201 7.46 5.92 -1.65
N GLU A 202 6.97 6.26 -0.45
CA GLU A 202 5.82 5.56 0.14
C GLU A 202 4.54 5.69 -0.71
N LEU A 203 4.32 6.86 -1.31
CA LEU A 203 3.15 7.10 -2.17
C LEU A 203 3.31 6.41 -3.54
N GLU A 204 4.52 6.34 -4.09
CA GLU A 204 4.83 5.61 -5.33
C GLU A 204 4.53 4.11 -5.18
N GLU A 205 5.04 3.49 -4.11
CA GLU A 205 4.74 2.09 -3.74
C GLU A 205 3.22 1.82 -3.68
N ASN A 206 2.45 2.80 -3.19
CA ASN A 206 1.01 2.66 -3.10
C ASN A 206 0.35 2.65 -4.48
N LEU A 207 0.80 3.52 -5.38
CA LEU A 207 0.30 3.61 -6.75
C LEU A 207 0.64 2.33 -7.55
N GLU A 208 1.82 1.73 -7.33
CA GLU A 208 2.21 0.43 -7.94
C GLU A 208 1.25 -0.70 -7.57
N LYS A 209 0.82 -0.78 -6.31
CA LYS A 209 -0.10 -1.84 -5.88
C LYS A 209 -1.50 -1.66 -6.42
N LEU A 210 -2.00 -0.42 -6.49
CA LEU A 210 -3.25 -0.13 -7.19
C LEU A 210 -3.17 -0.58 -8.65
N ALA A 211 -2.02 -0.38 -9.31
CA ALA A 211 -1.78 -0.86 -10.67
C ALA A 211 -1.88 -2.38 -10.80
N SER A 212 -1.18 -3.11 -9.92
CA SER A 212 -1.20 -4.56 -9.92
C SER A 212 -2.60 -5.13 -9.70
N MET A 213 -3.39 -4.50 -8.81
CA MET A 213 -4.76 -4.92 -8.54
C MET A 213 -5.69 -4.70 -9.73
N THR A 214 -5.64 -3.52 -10.35
CA THR A 214 -6.41 -3.25 -11.57
C THR A 214 -6.07 -4.26 -12.66
N GLN A 215 -4.78 -4.56 -12.86
CA GLN A 215 -4.36 -5.57 -13.85
C GLN A 215 -4.91 -6.97 -13.54
N LYS A 216 -4.83 -7.42 -12.28
CA LYS A 216 -5.37 -8.73 -11.87
C LYS A 216 -6.88 -8.81 -12.03
N LEU A 217 -7.61 -7.73 -11.70
CA LEU A 217 -9.06 -7.66 -11.90
C LEU A 217 -9.43 -7.78 -13.38
N LEU A 218 -8.69 -7.10 -14.26
CA LEU A 218 -8.90 -7.17 -15.71
C LEU A 218 -8.53 -8.54 -16.29
N GLN A 219 -7.48 -9.18 -15.79
CA GLN A 219 -7.00 -10.48 -16.29
C GLN A 219 -7.92 -11.64 -15.88
N ASN A 220 -8.47 -11.62 -14.66
CA ASN A 220 -9.44 -12.64 -14.21
C ASN A 220 -10.77 -12.60 -14.98
N GLN A 221 -11.05 -11.53 -15.73
CA GLN A 221 -12.20 -11.49 -16.65
C GLN A 221 -11.95 -12.21 -17.97
N THR A 222 -10.73 -12.16 -18.51
CA THR A 222 -10.42 -12.80 -19.79
C THR A 222 -10.35 -14.32 -19.68
N ASP A 223 -10.06 -14.85 -18.49
CA ASP A 223 -9.91 -16.29 -18.25
C ASP A 223 -11.24 -16.99 -17.87
N ASN A 224 -12.31 -16.23 -17.61
CA ASN A 224 -13.65 -16.74 -17.27
C ASN A 224 -14.70 -16.52 -18.38
N GLY A 225 -14.26 -16.13 -19.59
CA GLY A 225 -15.09 -15.93 -20.78
C GLY A 225 -14.95 -17.02 -21.82
#